data_AF-A0A915IFC8-F1
#
_entry.id   AF-A0A915IFC8-F1
#
_cell.length_a   1.000
_cell.length_b   1.000
_cell.length_c   1.000
_cell.angle_alpha   90.00
_cell.angle_beta   90.00
_cell.angle_gamma   90.00
#
_symmetry.space_group_name_H-M   'P 1'
#
loop_
_entity.id
_entity.type
_entity.pdbx_description
1 polymer ?
#
loop_
_entity_poly.entity_id
_entity_poly.type
_entity_poly.pdbx_seq_one_letter_code
_entity_poly.pdbx_strand_id
1 'polypeptide(L)'
;MFLTRSEYDRGVNTFSPEGRLLQVEYALEAIKLGSTALAIKTSEGVVLASEKRIPSTLMVSDSMEKITKVADHVGCTASGLIGDSRILIEKARAEAANHFFVYDYPIKIESVALSVSNLALQFGDDDAKAAMSRPFGVAILFAGYDKSGAHV
;
A
#
# COMPACT_ATOMS: atom_id res chain seq x y z
N MET A 1 -5.79 -23.23 -16.55
CA MET A 1 -6.16 -22.89 -17.94
C MET A 1 -7.45 -22.07 -17.88
N PHE A 2 -7.36 -20.75 -17.73
CA PHE A 2 -8.55 -19.88 -17.74
C PHE A 2 -8.97 -19.66 -19.19
N LEU A 3 -9.88 -20.50 -19.65
CA LEU A 3 -10.56 -20.37 -20.94
C LEU A 3 -11.82 -19.53 -20.74
N THR A 4 -11.70 -18.24 -21.03
CA THR A 4 -12.64 -17.37 -21.76
C THR A 4 -11.98 -15.98 -21.76
N ARG A 5 -11.49 -15.51 -22.92
CA ARG A 5 -11.14 -14.10 -23.12
C ARG A 5 -12.43 -13.30 -22.96
N SER A 6 -12.66 -12.86 -21.74
CA SER A 6 -13.78 -12.01 -21.33
C SER A 6 -13.44 -10.61 -21.81
N GLU A 7 -14.20 -10.01 -22.74
CA GLU A 7 -13.96 -8.61 -23.20
C GLU A 7 -13.93 -7.60 -22.03
N TYR A 8 -14.47 -8.02 -20.89
CA TYR A 8 -14.54 -7.27 -19.64
C TYR A 8 -13.20 -7.11 -18.90
N ASP A 9 -12.12 -7.76 -19.34
CA ASP A 9 -10.80 -7.65 -18.71
C ASP A 9 -9.86 -6.62 -19.35
N ARG A 10 -10.25 -6.04 -20.50
CA ARG A 10 -9.40 -5.11 -21.27
C ARG A 10 -9.40 -3.68 -20.74
N GLY A 11 -10.54 -3.22 -20.24
CA GLY A 11 -10.69 -1.88 -19.67
C GLY A 11 -10.51 -1.91 -18.17
N VAL A 12 -9.90 -0.87 -17.62
CA VAL A 12 -9.65 -0.75 -16.18
C VAL A 12 -10.93 -0.39 -15.41
N ASN A 13 -11.86 0.29 -16.09
CA ASN A 13 -13.16 0.70 -15.56
C ASN A 13 -14.33 -0.18 -16.05
N THR A 14 -14.04 -1.34 -16.64
CA THR A 14 -15.07 -2.25 -17.16
C THR A 14 -15.52 -3.24 -16.09
N PHE A 15 -16.83 -3.29 -15.83
CA PHE A 15 -17.44 -4.26 -14.91
C PHE A 15 -17.68 -5.60 -15.61
N SER A 16 -17.40 -6.70 -14.91
CA SER A 16 -17.81 -8.05 -15.33
C SER A 16 -19.33 -8.22 -15.20
N PRO A 17 -19.93 -9.27 -15.81
CA PRO A 17 -21.34 -9.60 -15.63
C PRO A 17 -21.77 -9.78 -14.16
N GLU A 18 -20.83 -10.13 -13.28
CA GLU A 18 -21.02 -10.27 -11.83
C GLU A 18 -20.79 -8.96 -11.05
N GLY A 19 -20.53 -7.84 -11.73
CA GLY A 19 -20.31 -6.52 -11.10
C GLY A 19 -18.91 -6.33 -10.52
N ARG A 20 -17.90 -7.06 -11.00
CA ARG A 20 -16.52 -7.04 -10.47
C ARG A 20 -15.59 -6.25 -11.38
N LEU A 21 -14.58 -5.59 -10.80
CA LEU A 21 -13.50 -4.94 -11.55
C LEU A 21 -12.30 -5.89 -11.68
N LEU A 22 -12.19 -6.56 -12.82
CA LEU A 22 -11.22 -7.65 -13.01
C LEU A 22 -9.75 -7.19 -12.86
N GLN A 23 -9.43 -5.95 -13.26
CA GLN A 23 -8.08 -5.40 -13.11
C GLN A 23 -7.66 -5.23 -11.64
N VAL A 24 -8.60 -4.93 -10.74
CA VAL A 24 -8.33 -4.87 -9.29
C VAL A 24 -8.04 -6.27 -8.74
N GLU A 25 -8.75 -7.28 -9.21
CA GLU A 25 -8.55 -8.65 -8.77
C GLU A 25 -7.22 -9.22 -9.23
N TYR A 26 -6.83 -8.93 -10.48
CA TYR A 26 -5.51 -9.27 -10.97
C TYR A 26 -4.40 -8.61 -10.15
N ALA A 27 -4.58 -7.36 -9.72
CA ALA A 27 -3.66 -6.70 -8.81
C ALA A 27 -3.61 -7.39 -7.43
N LEU A 28 -4.76 -7.83 -6.88
CA LEU A 28 -4.82 -8.61 -5.64
C LEU A 28 -4.10 -9.96 -5.77
N GLU A 29 -4.22 -10.65 -6.90
CA GLU A 29 -3.43 -11.87 -7.15
C GLU A 29 -1.93 -11.59 -7.24
N ALA A 30 -1.53 -10.47 -7.86
CA ALA A 30 -0.13 -10.06 -7.90
C ALA A 30 0.44 -9.75 -6.50
N ILE A 31 -0.37 -9.19 -5.60
CA ILE A 31 0.02 -8.94 -4.20
C ILE A 31 0.37 -10.25 -3.48
N LYS A 32 -0.38 -11.33 -3.72
CA LYS A 32 -0.13 -12.64 -3.10
C LYS A 32 1.22 -13.26 -3.49
N LEU A 33 1.80 -12.85 -4.62
CA LEU A 33 3.14 -13.28 -5.05
C LEU A 33 4.26 -12.54 -4.29
N GLY A 34 3.90 -11.47 -3.56
CA GLY A 34 4.80 -10.73 -2.70
C GLY A 34 5.36 -11.58 -1.54
N SER A 35 6.42 -11.07 -0.93
CA SER A 35 6.93 -11.62 0.33
C SER A 35 5.98 -11.35 1.48
N THR A 36 5.99 -12.21 2.49
CA THR A 36 5.12 -12.08 3.66
C THR A 36 5.44 -10.81 4.45
N ALA A 37 4.41 -10.07 4.85
CA ALA A 37 4.49 -8.95 5.77
C ALA A 37 3.42 -9.08 6.85
N LEU A 38 3.75 -8.73 8.08
CA LEU A 38 2.93 -8.90 9.28
C LEU A 38 2.96 -7.64 10.13
N ALA A 39 1.85 -7.38 10.78
CA ALA A 39 1.69 -6.32 11.77
C ALA A 39 0.91 -6.89 12.96
N ILE A 40 1.45 -6.75 14.16
CA ILE A 40 0.84 -7.26 15.39
C ILE A 40 0.58 -6.07 16.31
N LYS A 41 -0.69 -5.89 16.70
CA LYS A 41 -1.12 -4.94 17.72
C LYS A 41 -1.16 -5.62 19.08
N THR A 42 -0.55 -4.99 20.08
CA THR A 42 -0.63 -5.37 21.49
C THR A 42 -1.20 -4.21 22.31
N SER A 43 -1.41 -4.43 23.60
CA SER A 43 -1.77 -3.35 24.55
C SER A 43 -0.66 -2.32 24.74
N GLU A 44 0.59 -2.71 24.49
CA GLU A 44 1.79 -1.88 24.71
C GLU A 44 2.23 -1.15 23.46
N GLY A 45 1.87 -1.63 22.26
CA GLY A 45 2.32 -1.04 21.03
C GLY A 45 2.01 -1.88 19.80
N VAL A 46 2.82 -1.68 18.76
CA VAL A 46 2.72 -2.41 17.49
C VAL A 46 4.08 -2.93 17.06
N VAL A 47 4.08 -4.09 16.40
CA VAL A 47 5.29 -4.69 15.82
C VAL A 47 5.04 -4.95 14.34
N LEU A 48 5.96 -4.49 13.50
CA LEU A 48 6.00 -4.81 12.07
C LEU A 48 7.09 -5.85 11.79
N ALA A 49 6.78 -6.85 10.99
CA ALA A 49 7.73 -7.84 10.52
C ALA A 49 7.54 -8.07 9.01
N SER A 50 8.64 -8.22 8.27
CA SER A 50 8.60 -8.45 6.82
C SER A 50 9.69 -9.41 6.39
N GLU A 51 9.31 -10.40 5.58
CA GLU A 51 10.19 -11.44 5.06
C GLU A 51 11.10 -10.89 3.97
N LYS A 52 12.41 -10.75 4.22
CA LYS A 52 13.40 -10.41 3.18
C LYS A 52 13.81 -11.65 2.36
N ARG A 53 13.23 -11.83 1.18
CA ARG A 53 13.67 -12.85 0.20
C ARG A 53 14.88 -12.34 -0.58
N ILE A 54 16.08 -12.77 -0.19
CA ILE A 54 17.34 -12.37 -0.83
C ILE A 54 17.67 -13.39 -1.93
N PRO A 55 17.51 -13.07 -3.23
CA PRO A 55 17.77 -14.00 -4.34
C PRO A 55 19.23 -14.46 -4.47
N SER A 56 20.20 -13.69 -3.99
CA SER A 56 21.62 -14.01 -4.14
C SER A 56 22.43 -13.56 -2.93
N THR A 57 23.40 -14.37 -2.54
CA THR A 57 24.38 -14.06 -1.48
C THR A 57 25.27 -12.87 -1.81
N LEU A 58 25.30 -12.44 -3.08
CA LEU A 58 26.03 -11.24 -3.51
C LEU A 58 25.31 -9.93 -3.15
N MET A 59 24.04 -9.99 -2.75
CA MET A 59 23.29 -8.79 -2.39
C MET A 59 23.50 -8.43 -0.93
N VAL A 60 23.72 -7.14 -0.68
CA VAL A 60 23.77 -6.58 0.67
C VAL A 60 22.35 -6.56 1.24
N SER A 61 22.06 -7.41 2.23
CA SER A 61 20.72 -7.58 2.84
C SER A 61 20.10 -6.28 3.36
N ASP A 62 20.95 -5.37 3.82
CA ASP A 62 20.54 -4.10 4.40
C ASP A 62 20.12 -3.09 3.35
N SER A 63 20.57 -3.24 2.10
CA SER A 63 20.11 -2.40 0.99
C SER A 63 18.63 -2.62 0.63
N MET A 64 18.05 -3.74 1.03
CA MET A 64 16.63 -4.05 0.82
C MET A 64 15.83 -3.72 2.07
N GLU A 65 15.34 -2.48 2.15
CA GLU A 65 14.39 -2.07 3.18
C GLU A 65 12.96 -2.46 2.81
N LYS A 66 12.24 -3.07 3.76
CA LYS A 66 10.82 -3.44 3.60
C LYS A 66 9.91 -2.92 4.71
N ILE A 67 10.51 -2.38 5.75
CA ILE A 67 9.82 -1.63 6.79
C ILE A 67 10.37 -0.22 6.69
N THR A 68 9.48 0.76 6.53
CA THR A 68 9.87 2.13 6.25
C THR A 68 9.15 3.07 7.20
N LYS A 69 9.90 4.02 7.75
CA LYS A 69 9.35 5.08 8.60
C LYS A 69 8.57 6.09 7.75
N VAL A 70 7.34 6.38 8.15
CA VAL A 70 6.47 7.41 7.56
C VAL A 70 6.53 8.70 8.37
N ALA A 71 6.39 8.57 9.69
CA ALA A 71 6.53 9.64 10.68
C ALA A 71 7.18 9.07 11.94
N ASP A 72 7.48 9.90 12.95
CA ASP A 72 8.13 9.41 14.18
C ASP A 72 7.30 8.37 14.93
N HIS A 73 5.97 8.44 14.81
CA HIS A 73 5.02 7.53 15.45
C HIS A 73 4.32 6.55 14.50
N VAL A 74 4.70 6.55 13.21
CA VAL A 74 4.08 5.71 12.16
C VAL A 74 5.13 5.04 11.29
N GLY A 75 5.08 3.71 11.24
CA GLY A 75 5.82 2.88 10.30
C GLY A 75 4.90 2.20 9.30
N CYS A 76 5.47 1.67 8.23
CA CYS A 76 4.73 0.84 7.28
C CYS A 76 5.59 -0.29 6.72
N THR A 77 4.93 -1.31 6.20
CA THR A 77 5.54 -2.37 5.38
C THR A 77 4.67 -2.69 4.19
N ALA A 78 5.25 -3.19 3.11
CA ALA A 78 4.56 -3.44 1.86
C ALA A 78 4.75 -4.89 1.37
N SER A 79 3.74 -5.42 0.69
CA SER A 79 3.79 -6.72 0.01
C SER A 79 3.18 -6.64 -1.38
N GLY A 80 3.80 -7.32 -2.34
CA GLY A 80 3.47 -7.24 -3.77
C GLY A 80 4.59 -6.58 -4.56
N LEU A 81 4.24 -5.75 -5.54
CA LEU A 81 5.18 -5.03 -6.39
C LEU A 81 5.80 -3.83 -5.64
N ILE A 82 6.96 -4.02 -5.01
CA ILE A 82 7.62 -3.00 -4.17
C ILE A 82 7.92 -1.68 -4.93
N GLY A 83 8.04 -1.70 -6.26
CA GLY A 83 8.18 -0.47 -7.05
C GLY A 83 6.99 0.49 -6.87
N ASP A 84 5.79 -0.08 -6.80
CA ASP A 84 4.53 0.67 -6.64
C ASP A 84 4.41 1.27 -5.22
N SER A 85 5.01 0.67 -4.19
CA SER A 85 4.87 1.15 -2.80
C SER A 85 5.54 2.51 -2.57
N ARG A 86 6.56 2.85 -3.36
CA ARG A 86 7.34 4.07 -3.17
C ARG A 86 6.46 5.32 -3.28
N ILE A 87 5.60 5.38 -4.30
CA ILE A 87 4.69 6.52 -4.52
C ILE A 87 3.70 6.65 -3.35
N LEU A 88 3.16 5.53 -2.88
CA LEU A 88 2.21 5.50 -1.76
C LEU A 88 2.87 5.91 -0.43
N ILE A 89 4.10 5.48 -0.18
CA ILE A 89 4.88 5.86 1.01
C ILE A 89 5.23 7.35 0.98
N GLU A 90 5.63 7.89 -0.18
CA GLU A 90 5.91 9.32 -0.32
C GLU A 90 4.64 10.17 -0.12
N LYS A 91 3.48 9.72 -0.62
CA LYS A 91 2.19 10.35 -0.30
C LYS A 91 1.90 10.32 1.20
N ALA A 92 2.14 9.19 1.87
CA ALA A 92 1.96 9.06 3.32
C ALA A 92 2.84 10.04 4.10
N ARG A 93 4.12 10.16 3.72
CA ARG A 93 5.09 11.09 4.32
C ARG A 93 4.69 12.54 4.12
N ALA A 94 4.31 12.90 2.88
CA ALA A 94 3.87 14.25 2.56
C ALA A 94 2.61 14.63 3.35
N GLU A 95 1.64 13.72 3.47
CA GLU A 95 0.43 13.94 4.26
C GLU A 95 0.75 14.13 5.75
N ALA A 96 1.58 13.27 6.32
CA ALA A 96 1.94 13.35 7.73
C ALA A 96 2.71 14.65 8.05
N ALA A 97 3.65 15.04 7.20
CA ALA A 97 4.39 16.28 7.34
C ALA A 97 3.49 17.52 7.19
N ASN A 98 2.60 17.52 6.19
CA ASN A 98 1.66 18.62 5.98
C ASN A 98 0.67 18.78 7.15
N HIS A 99 0.13 17.66 7.65
CA HIS A 99 -0.76 17.69 8.80
C HIS A 99 -0.06 18.25 10.04
N PHE A 100 1.18 17.81 10.31
CA PHE A 100 1.95 18.37 11.41
C PHE A 100 2.23 19.86 11.23
N PHE A 101 2.59 20.28 10.02
CA PHE A 101 2.82 21.70 9.70
C PHE A 101 1.58 22.57 9.90
N VAL A 102 0.39 22.11 9.48
CA VAL A 102 -0.85 22.89 9.54
C VAL A 102 -1.45 22.90 10.95
N TYR A 103 -1.41 21.78 11.66
CA TYR A 103 -2.15 21.60 12.90
C TYR A 103 -1.28 21.50 14.15
N ASP A 104 0.05 21.42 14.02
CA ASP A 104 1.02 21.30 15.11
C ASP A 104 0.75 20.09 16.04
N TYR A 105 0.20 19.00 15.50
CA TYR A 105 0.12 17.73 16.20
C TYR A 105 0.26 16.52 15.25
N PRO A 106 0.74 15.36 15.76
CA PRO A 106 0.94 14.17 14.94
C PRO A 106 -0.37 13.67 14.32
N ILE A 107 -0.35 13.36 13.02
CA ILE A 107 -1.50 12.81 12.28
C ILE A 107 -1.94 11.45 12.86
N LYS A 108 -3.23 11.12 12.81
CA LYS A 108 -3.73 9.79 13.18
C LYS A 108 -3.33 8.74 12.14
N ILE A 109 -3.10 7.50 12.57
CA ILE A 109 -2.72 6.39 11.67
C ILE A 109 -3.81 6.17 10.61
N GLU A 110 -5.07 6.17 11.03
CA GLU A 110 -6.23 6.04 10.12
C GLU A 110 -6.25 7.14 9.05
N SER A 111 -5.91 8.38 9.39
CA SER A 111 -5.90 9.50 8.44
C SER A 111 -4.79 9.34 7.39
N VAL A 112 -3.64 8.78 7.77
CA VAL A 112 -2.58 8.42 6.80
C VAL A 112 -3.09 7.33 5.86
N ALA A 113 -3.65 6.25 6.40
CA ALA A 113 -4.17 5.13 5.62
C ALA A 113 -5.27 5.59 4.64
N LEU A 114 -6.18 6.47 5.07
CA LEU A 114 -7.22 7.06 4.23
C LEU A 114 -6.64 7.92 3.09
N SER A 115 -5.67 8.79 3.38
CA SER A 115 -5.03 9.63 2.36
C SER A 115 -4.33 8.80 1.28
N VAL A 116 -3.64 7.73 1.68
CA VAL A 116 -2.99 6.79 0.77
C VAL A 116 -4.00 5.99 -0.03
N SER A 117 -5.10 5.54 0.61
CA SER A 117 -6.19 4.82 -0.06
C SER A 117 -6.87 5.67 -1.12
N ASN A 118 -7.07 6.97 -0.84
CA ASN A 118 -7.63 7.91 -1.81
C ASN A 118 -6.74 8.06 -3.06
N LEU A 119 -5.41 8.05 -2.90
CA LEU A 119 -4.49 8.00 -4.04
C LEU A 119 -4.55 6.65 -4.76
N ALA A 120 -4.64 5.56 -4.01
CA ALA A 120 -4.69 4.20 -4.58
C ALA A 120 -5.93 3.96 -5.45
N LEU A 121 -7.04 4.65 -5.18
CA LEU A 121 -8.29 4.60 -5.95
C LEU A 121 -8.27 5.48 -7.20
N GLN A 122 -7.28 6.37 -7.39
CA GLN A 122 -7.20 7.28 -8.53
C GLN A 122 -6.56 6.60 -9.76
N PHE A 123 -7.16 5.50 -10.22
CA PHE A 123 -6.78 4.86 -11.48
C PHE A 123 -7.94 4.89 -12.48
N GLY A 124 -7.65 4.87 -13.78
CA GLY A 124 -8.67 4.81 -14.82
C GLY A 124 -8.12 5.07 -16.23
N ASP A 125 -8.96 4.82 -17.23
CA ASP A 125 -8.62 4.98 -18.67
C ASP A 125 -8.98 6.36 -19.23
N ASP A 126 -9.98 7.02 -18.65
CA ASP A 126 -10.53 8.32 -19.07
C ASP A 126 -10.70 9.19 -17.82
N ASP A 127 -9.77 10.11 -17.55
CA ASP A 127 -10.03 11.34 -16.80
C ASP A 127 -8.75 12.18 -16.59
N ALA A 128 -8.89 13.51 -16.63
CA ALA A 128 -7.86 14.47 -16.19
C ALA A 128 -7.47 14.32 -14.70
N LYS A 129 -8.13 13.42 -13.96
CA LYS A 129 -7.94 13.10 -12.54
C LYS A 129 -7.37 11.71 -12.28
N ALA A 130 -7.22 10.85 -13.31
CA ALA A 130 -6.58 9.56 -13.13
C ALA A 130 -5.08 9.78 -12.88
N ALA A 131 -4.60 9.39 -11.69
CA ALA A 131 -3.18 9.47 -11.37
C ALA A 131 -2.41 8.30 -12.02
N MET A 132 -3.10 7.18 -12.29
CA MET A 132 -2.50 5.94 -12.78
C MET A 132 -3.38 5.27 -13.85
N SER A 133 -2.75 4.63 -14.84
CA SER A 133 -3.45 3.82 -15.86
C SER A 133 -3.79 2.41 -15.40
N ARG A 134 -3.45 2.04 -14.15
CA ARG A 134 -3.74 0.73 -13.56
C ARG A 134 -3.78 0.81 -12.03
N PRO A 135 -4.48 -0.10 -11.35
CA PRO A 135 -4.39 -0.22 -9.90
C PRO A 135 -2.97 -0.57 -9.44
N PHE A 136 -2.65 -0.19 -8.20
CA PHE A 136 -1.39 -0.52 -7.56
C PHE A 136 -1.32 -2.02 -7.23
N GLY A 137 -0.23 -2.67 -7.63
CA GLY A 137 0.01 -4.10 -7.38
C GLY A 137 0.63 -4.37 -6.01
N VAL A 138 0.32 -3.53 -5.01
CA VAL A 138 0.95 -3.56 -3.69
C VAL A 138 -0.07 -3.30 -2.59
N ALA A 139 0.02 -4.08 -1.52
CA ALA A 139 -0.67 -3.80 -0.26
C ALA A 139 0.31 -3.19 0.73
N ILE A 140 -0.11 -2.16 1.45
CA ILE A 140 0.67 -1.52 2.51
C ILE A 140 -0.04 -1.70 3.83
N LEU A 141 0.70 -2.13 4.84
CA LEU A 141 0.29 -2.16 6.22
C LEU A 141 0.93 -0.97 6.92
N PHE A 142 0.10 -0.06 7.43
CA PHE A 142 0.55 0.99 8.33
C PHE A 142 0.43 0.48 9.76
N ALA A 143 1.37 0.86 10.62
CA ALA A 143 1.24 0.62 12.04
C ALA A 143 1.89 1.76 12.81
N GLY A 144 1.27 2.15 13.92
CA GLY A 144 1.79 3.22 14.75
C GLY A 144 1.14 3.28 16.11
N TYR A 145 1.55 4.29 16.86
CA TYR A 145 0.99 4.59 18.18
C TYR A 145 0.62 6.07 18.22
N ASP A 146 -0.68 6.36 18.39
CA ASP A 146 -1.17 7.73 18.55
C ASP A 146 -1.80 7.95 19.93
N LYS A 147 -2.43 9.12 20.14
CA LYS A 147 -3.08 9.47 21.42
C LYS A 147 -4.19 8.49 21.85
N SER A 148 -4.75 7.74 20.91
CA SER A 148 -5.76 6.72 21.17
C SER A 148 -5.18 5.30 21.31
N GLY A 149 -3.86 5.16 21.22
CA GLY A 149 -3.12 3.93 21.45
C GLY A 149 -2.51 3.33 20.19
N ALA A 150 -2.29 2.02 20.23
CA ALA A 150 -1.70 1.22 19.15
C ALA A 150 -2.70 0.97 18.01
N HIS A 151 -2.27 1.15 16.76
CA HIS A 151 -3.09 0.93 15.56
C HIS A 151 -2.32 0.23 14.46
N VAL A 152 -3.01 -0.67 13.76
CA VAL A 152 -2.59 -1.40 12.56
C VAL A 152 -3.72 -1.30 11.56
#